data_AF-A0A7V2KQ41-F1
#
_entry.id   AF-A0A7V2KQ41-F1
#
_cell.length_a   1.000
_cell.length_b   1.000
_cell.length_c   1.000
_cell.angle_alpha   90.00
_cell.angle_beta   90.00
_cell.angle_gamma   90.00
#
_symmetry.space_group_name_H-M   'P 1'
#
loop_
_entity.id
_entity.type
_entity.pdbx_description
1 polymer ?
#
loop_
_entity_poly.entity_id
_entity_poly.type
_entity_poly.pdbx_seq_one_letter_code
_entity_poly.pdbx_strand_id
1 'polypeptide(L)'
;MLPREQPTINSQQGFSMCFGCGRENPIGLKMTFHWDGHTVSGRFVPTEVHQGWPGVVHGGIIGSILDETIGYVSFYEGLETVTGKLETRIKRPVRVGESLTVSGYLTRRSRKLIEAKAVAADAEGAIVAEATAVLYVVRDLVKSGNGFKAVIWDMDGVIADTASYHYAAWRQAFAKRGIDYPEEKFRLSFGQRNDIIISRAMGPGVSPQLIAEISDEKEEIYRRSIVGHLKPLPGAIELVRSLHSRGFRMAIASSAPKENIELVLHLLGIRDCFQAIISARDVPLGKPDPEVYLVAAQRLGVAPQHCVVIEDAVAGVEGARAGGMRSIAVTNTHPREKLALADLVVDSLETVDAADIERLLGLRPA
;
A
#
# COMPACT_ATOMS: atom_id res chain seq x y z
N MET A 1 -8.98 21.61 2.93
CA MET A 1 -9.15 20.34 2.22
C MET A 1 -7.75 19.83 1.91
N LEU A 2 -7.34 18.69 2.47
CA LEU A 2 -6.10 18.03 2.06
C LEU A 2 -6.28 17.54 0.61
N PRO A 3 -5.30 17.70 -0.28
CA PRO A 3 -5.40 17.21 -1.65
C PRO A 3 -5.60 15.68 -1.61
N ARG A 4 -6.61 15.18 -2.34
CA ARG A 4 -6.81 13.72 -2.52
C ARG A 4 -5.56 13.19 -3.25
N GLU A 5 -4.93 12.16 -2.69
CA GLU A 5 -3.77 11.53 -3.31
C GLU A 5 -4.10 11.03 -4.73
N GLN A 6 -3.17 11.28 -5.65
CA GLN A 6 -3.35 10.93 -7.06
C GLN A 6 -3.14 9.42 -7.25
N PRO A 7 -4.13 8.67 -7.75
CA PRO A 7 -3.90 7.29 -8.15
C PRO A 7 -2.83 7.24 -9.25
N THR A 8 -1.81 6.43 -9.02
CA THR A 8 -0.75 6.15 -10.00
C THR A 8 -1.24 5.06 -10.95
N ILE A 9 -0.88 5.16 -12.24
CA ILE A 9 -1.13 4.10 -13.22
C ILE A 9 -0.36 2.86 -12.75
N ASN A 10 -1.07 1.90 -12.17
CA ASN A 10 -0.47 0.69 -11.67
C ASN A 10 -0.13 -0.23 -12.85
N SER A 11 1.15 -0.30 -13.22
CA SER A 11 1.65 -1.20 -14.27
C SER A 11 1.42 -2.69 -13.93
N GLN A 12 1.23 -3.03 -12.65
CA GLN A 12 0.94 -4.41 -12.22
C GLN A 12 -0.54 -4.81 -12.40
N GLN A 13 -1.45 -3.86 -12.71
CA GLN A 13 -2.86 -4.15 -13.05
C GLN A 13 -3.10 -4.31 -14.55
N GLY A 14 -2.05 -4.48 -15.36
CA GLY A 14 -2.17 -4.74 -16.80
C GLY A 14 -2.43 -3.50 -17.66
N PHE A 15 -2.39 -2.29 -17.10
CA PHE A 15 -2.54 -1.04 -17.86
C PHE A 15 -1.30 -0.66 -18.68
N SER A 16 -0.19 -1.41 -18.58
CA SER A 16 1.05 -1.10 -19.32
C SER A 16 0.86 -1.09 -20.85
N MET A 17 -0.14 -1.83 -21.33
CA MET A 17 -0.52 -1.94 -22.75
C MET A 17 -1.69 -1.04 -23.17
N CYS A 18 -2.20 -0.15 -22.30
CA CYS A 18 -3.27 0.79 -22.69
C CYS A 18 -2.89 1.61 -23.93
N PHE A 19 -3.83 1.82 -24.85
CA PHE A 19 -3.56 2.59 -26.08
C PHE A 19 -3.30 4.07 -25.79
N GLY A 20 -3.96 4.69 -24.81
CA GLY A 20 -3.74 6.10 -24.49
C GLY A 20 -2.51 6.34 -23.62
N CYS A 21 -2.42 5.69 -22.46
CA CYS A 21 -1.38 5.97 -21.45
C CYS A 21 -0.31 4.89 -21.28
N GLY A 22 -0.50 3.71 -21.87
CA GLY A 22 0.36 2.55 -21.67
C GLY A 22 1.77 2.80 -22.20
N ARG A 23 2.77 2.72 -21.32
CA ARG A 23 4.17 2.98 -21.68
C ARG A 23 4.80 1.85 -22.49
N GLU A 24 4.30 0.64 -22.32
CA GLU A 24 4.78 -0.56 -23.02
C GLU A 24 4.05 -0.78 -24.35
N ASN A 25 2.92 -0.09 -24.58
CA ASN A 25 2.22 -0.18 -25.87
C ASN A 25 3.08 0.47 -26.96
N PRO A 26 3.57 -0.29 -27.96
CA PRO A 26 4.46 0.24 -28.98
C PRO A 26 3.79 1.29 -29.88
N ILE A 27 2.47 1.22 -30.02
CA ILE A 27 1.65 2.08 -30.90
C ILE A 27 0.72 3.03 -30.12
N GLY A 28 0.86 3.10 -28.79
CA GLY A 28 0.01 3.95 -27.97
C GLY A 28 0.32 5.44 -28.09
N LEU A 29 -0.63 6.29 -27.70
CA LEU A 29 -0.51 7.75 -27.65
C LEU A 29 0.49 8.21 -26.58
N LYS A 30 0.72 7.38 -25.55
CA LYS A 30 1.68 7.62 -24.45
C LYS A 30 1.46 8.96 -23.72
N MET A 31 0.20 9.34 -23.56
CA MET A 31 -0.19 10.57 -22.89
C MET A 31 0.15 10.55 -21.39
N THR A 32 0.38 11.74 -20.84
CA THR A 32 0.57 11.95 -19.40
C THR A 32 -0.49 12.91 -18.90
N PHE A 33 -1.10 12.58 -17.76
CA PHE A 33 -2.15 13.39 -17.14
C PHE A 33 -1.78 13.80 -15.72
N HIS A 34 -2.35 14.93 -15.31
CA HIS A 34 -2.26 15.51 -13.98
C HIS A 34 -3.67 15.89 -13.51
N TRP A 35 -3.91 15.81 -12.21
CA TRP A 35 -5.20 16.14 -11.61
C TRP A 35 -5.02 17.13 -10.46
N ASP A 36 -5.78 18.23 -10.49
CA ASP A 36 -5.73 19.29 -9.47
C ASP A 36 -6.81 19.15 -8.38
N GLY A 37 -7.56 18.05 -8.40
CA GLY A 37 -8.72 17.80 -7.53
C GLY A 37 -10.07 18.07 -8.20
N HIS A 38 -10.10 18.74 -9.35
CA HIS A 38 -11.31 19.00 -10.13
C HIS A 38 -11.15 18.71 -11.63
N THR A 39 -10.01 19.12 -12.20
CA THR A 39 -9.73 19.08 -13.62
C THR A 39 -8.57 18.13 -13.89
N VAL A 40 -8.75 17.25 -14.87
CA VAL A 40 -7.67 16.48 -15.47
C VAL A 40 -7.04 17.31 -16.56
N SER A 41 -5.71 17.35 -16.63
CA SER A 41 -4.98 18.06 -17.67
C SER A 41 -3.81 17.24 -18.20
N GLY A 42 -3.47 17.41 -19.46
CA GLY A 42 -2.36 16.71 -20.11
C GLY A 42 -1.85 17.46 -21.33
N ARG A 43 -0.76 16.97 -21.91
CA ARG A 43 -0.23 17.49 -23.18
C ARG A 43 -0.01 16.36 -24.17
N PHE A 44 -0.21 16.68 -25.44
CA PHE A 44 0.06 15.77 -26.54
C PHE A 44 0.57 16.53 -27.76
N VAL A 45 1.59 15.97 -28.42
CA VAL A 45 2.14 16.50 -29.67
C VAL A 45 1.96 15.42 -30.74
N PRO A 46 1.00 15.57 -31.66
CA PRO A 46 0.77 14.60 -32.72
C PRO A 46 1.98 14.55 -33.66
N THR A 47 2.49 13.35 -33.92
CA THR A 47 3.52 13.09 -34.93
C THR A 47 2.92 12.52 -36.22
N GLU A 48 3.75 12.28 -37.23
CA GLU A 48 3.32 11.76 -38.55
C GLU A 48 2.55 10.44 -38.48
N VAL A 49 2.78 9.61 -37.45
CA VAL A 49 2.05 8.33 -37.27
C VAL A 49 0.58 8.55 -36.90
N HIS A 50 0.17 9.77 -36.56
CA HIS A 50 -1.20 10.14 -36.18
C HIS A 50 -1.98 10.82 -37.32
N GLN A 51 -1.38 10.97 -38.50
CA GLN A 51 -1.98 11.74 -39.59
C GLN A 51 -3.06 10.96 -40.34
N GLY A 52 -4.06 11.67 -40.85
CA GLY A 52 -5.05 11.12 -41.79
C GLY A 52 -4.70 11.54 -43.22
N TRP A 53 -4.76 12.85 -43.45
CA TRP A 53 -4.19 13.48 -44.65
C TRP A 53 -2.77 13.97 -44.35
N PRO A 54 -1.90 14.14 -45.36
CA PRO A 54 -0.56 14.68 -45.15
C PRO A 54 -0.56 15.97 -44.31
N GLY A 55 0.14 15.95 -43.18
CA GLY A 55 0.26 17.09 -42.26
C GLY A 55 -1.01 17.43 -41.46
N VAL A 56 -2.06 16.60 -41.49
CA VAL A 56 -3.30 16.80 -40.72
C VAL A 56 -3.55 15.58 -39.85
N VAL A 57 -3.76 15.79 -38.55
CA VAL A 57 -4.06 14.73 -37.60
C VAL A 57 -5.40 14.09 -37.94
N HIS A 58 -5.44 12.76 -37.91
CA HIS A 58 -6.67 12.03 -38.18
C HIS A 58 -7.73 12.38 -37.13
N GLY A 59 -8.96 12.69 -37.55
CA GLY A 59 -10.02 13.12 -36.63
C GLY A 59 -10.36 12.08 -35.55
N GLY A 60 -10.27 10.80 -35.90
CA GLY A 60 -10.40 9.70 -34.92
C GLY A 60 -9.31 9.71 -33.83
N ILE A 61 -8.09 10.16 -34.12
CA ILE A 61 -7.04 10.31 -33.09
C ILE A 61 -7.38 11.45 -32.13
N ILE A 62 -7.90 12.58 -32.63
CA ILE A 62 -8.41 13.66 -31.78
C ILE A 62 -9.55 13.15 -30.90
N GLY A 63 -10.44 12.32 -31.47
CA GLY A 63 -11.47 11.61 -30.72
C GLY A 63 -10.89 10.76 -29.58
N SER A 64 -9.90 9.91 -29.88
CA SER A 64 -9.21 9.07 -28.89
C SER A 64 -8.50 9.87 -27.79
N ILE A 65 -7.87 11.00 -28.13
CA ILE A 65 -7.23 11.89 -27.16
C ILE A 65 -8.25 12.44 -26.16
N LEU A 66 -9.41 12.87 -26.65
CA LEU A 66 -10.48 13.41 -25.80
C LEU A 66 -11.16 12.31 -24.98
N ASP A 67 -11.40 11.14 -25.57
CA ASP A 67 -11.95 9.97 -24.87
C ASP A 67 -11.01 9.52 -23.74
N GLU A 68 -9.70 9.44 -24.01
CA GLU A 68 -8.69 9.11 -23.00
C GLU A 68 -8.68 10.15 -21.87
N THR A 69 -8.73 11.44 -22.21
CA THR A 69 -8.80 12.52 -21.21
C THR A 69 -10.02 12.35 -20.31
N ILE A 70 -11.18 11.99 -20.86
CA ILE A 70 -12.40 11.70 -20.10
C ILE A 70 -12.28 10.40 -19.29
N GLY A 71 -11.65 9.37 -19.85
CA GLY A 71 -11.32 8.14 -19.14
C GLY A 71 -10.54 8.44 -17.86
N TYR A 72 -9.56 9.35 -17.93
CA TYR A 72 -8.83 9.81 -16.75
C TYR A 72 -9.66 10.63 -15.77
N VAL A 73 -10.62 11.44 -16.23
CA VAL A 73 -11.60 12.08 -15.32
C VAL A 73 -12.30 11.00 -14.50
N SER A 74 -12.76 9.93 -15.14
CA SER A 74 -13.42 8.82 -14.44
C SER A 74 -12.48 8.09 -13.49
N PHE A 75 -11.22 7.86 -13.90
CA PHE A 75 -10.21 7.19 -13.09
C PHE A 75 -9.85 7.98 -11.82
N TYR A 76 -9.64 9.29 -11.94
CA TYR A 76 -9.35 10.17 -10.80
C TYR A 76 -10.55 10.37 -9.87
N GLU A 77 -11.76 10.26 -10.40
CA GLU A 77 -13.00 10.13 -9.61
C GLU A 77 -13.15 8.77 -8.91
N GLY A 78 -12.19 7.88 -9.12
CA GLY A 78 -12.15 6.52 -8.64
C GLY A 78 -13.28 5.70 -9.25
N LEU A 79 -13.42 5.71 -10.56
CA LEU A 79 -14.39 4.93 -11.31
C LEU A 79 -13.70 4.19 -12.46
N GLU A 80 -14.00 2.91 -12.60
CA GLU A 80 -13.74 2.10 -13.78
C GLU A 80 -14.98 2.19 -14.66
N THR A 81 -14.82 2.79 -15.83
CA THR A 81 -15.94 3.10 -16.70
C THR A 81 -15.66 2.65 -18.12
N VAL A 82 -16.74 2.53 -18.90
CA VAL A 82 -16.69 2.30 -20.34
C VAL A 82 -17.48 3.42 -21.01
N THR A 83 -16.88 4.02 -22.03
CA THR A 83 -17.55 5.03 -22.85
C THR A 83 -18.75 4.41 -23.57
N GLY A 84 -19.95 4.88 -23.23
CA GLY A 84 -21.21 4.44 -23.84
C GLY A 84 -21.67 5.36 -24.97
N LYS A 85 -21.37 6.66 -24.85
CA LYS A 85 -21.58 7.66 -25.89
C LYS A 85 -20.43 8.66 -25.83
N LEU A 86 -19.88 8.98 -26.99
CA LEU A 86 -18.91 10.07 -27.18
C LEU A 86 -19.39 10.95 -28.32
N GLU A 87 -19.47 12.25 -28.08
CA GLU A 87 -19.78 13.26 -29.10
C GLU A 87 -18.64 14.26 -29.16
N THR A 88 -17.95 14.30 -30.30
CA THR A 88 -16.77 15.12 -30.52
C THR A 88 -17.05 16.20 -31.57
N ARG A 89 -16.66 17.44 -31.27
CA ARG A 89 -16.68 18.57 -32.20
C ARG A 89 -15.26 19.07 -32.42
N ILE A 90 -14.76 18.87 -33.62
CA ILE A 90 -13.48 19.43 -34.08
C ILE A 90 -13.78 20.79 -34.73
N LYS A 91 -13.26 21.87 -34.15
CA LYS A 91 -13.52 23.25 -34.59
C LYS A 91 -12.63 23.66 -35.76
N ARG A 92 -11.42 23.12 -35.82
CA ARG A 92 -10.49 23.28 -36.95
C ARG A 92 -9.56 22.06 -37.10
N PRO A 93 -8.97 21.84 -38.28
CA PRO A 93 -7.92 20.85 -38.45
C PRO A 93 -6.75 21.10 -37.49
N VAL A 94 -6.26 20.03 -36.87
CA VAL A 94 -5.03 20.02 -36.07
C VAL A 94 -3.87 19.57 -36.96
N ARG A 95 -2.73 20.26 -36.87
CA ARG A 95 -1.54 19.94 -37.66
C ARG A 95 -0.61 19.00 -36.91
N VAL A 96 0.12 18.18 -37.66
CA VAL A 96 1.24 17.40 -37.10
C VAL A 96 2.28 18.38 -36.54
N GLY A 97 2.83 18.07 -35.36
CA GLY A 97 3.78 18.91 -34.62
C GLY A 97 3.14 19.99 -33.75
N GLU A 98 1.82 20.20 -33.85
CA GLU A 98 1.10 21.17 -33.03
C GLU A 98 1.01 20.69 -31.57
N SER A 99 1.40 21.53 -30.61
CA SER A 99 1.31 21.20 -29.19
C SER A 99 -0.11 21.42 -28.69
N LEU A 100 -0.75 20.35 -28.24
CA LEU A 100 -2.08 20.40 -27.64
C LEU A 100 -2.01 20.31 -26.12
N THR A 101 -2.75 21.19 -25.46
CA THR A 101 -3.14 20.99 -24.05
C THR A 101 -4.54 20.41 -24.03
N VAL A 102 -4.72 19.33 -23.29
CA VAL A 102 -6.03 18.71 -23.09
C VAL A 102 -6.47 18.90 -21.66
N SER A 103 -7.76 19.11 -21.45
CA SER A 103 -8.33 19.11 -20.11
C SER A 103 -9.73 18.53 -20.09
N GLY A 104 -10.14 17.99 -18.95
CA GLY A 104 -11.46 17.42 -18.77
C GLY A 104 -11.95 17.49 -17.34
N TYR A 105 -13.26 17.45 -17.17
CA TYR A 105 -13.93 17.52 -15.88
C TYR A 105 -15.28 16.80 -15.90
N LEU A 106 -15.72 16.40 -14.72
CA LEU A 106 -17.00 15.73 -14.49
C LEU A 106 -18.12 16.79 -14.47
N THR A 107 -19.18 16.57 -15.24
CA THR A 107 -20.36 17.45 -15.23
C THR A 107 -21.51 16.86 -14.43
N ARG A 108 -21.64 15.53 -14.41
CA ARG A 108 -22.69 14.85 -13.66
C ARG A 108 -22.25 13.47 -13.22
N ARG A 109 -22.66 13.09 -12.01
CA ARG A 109 -22.43 11.75 -11.46
C ARG A 109 -23.73 11.12 -10.98
N SER A 110 -23.92 9.86 -11.35
CA SER A 110 -24.94 8.98 -10.79
C SER A 110 -24.30 7.63 -10.40
N ARG A 111 -25.10 6.70 -9.88
CA ARG A 111 -24.61 5.35 -9.54
C ARG A 111 -24.22 4.52 -10.76
N LYS A 112 -24.91 4.67 -11.89
CA LYS A 112 -24.74 3.81 -13.08
C LYS A 112 -24.00 4.49 -14.22
N LEU A 113 -23.98 5.82 -14.22
CA LEU A 113 -23.54 6.65 -15.32
C LEU A 113 -22.81 7.88 -14.81
N ILE A 114 -21.80 8.31 -15.55
CA ILE A 114 -21.21 9.64 -15.43
C ILE A 114 -21.32 10.40 -16.74
N GLU A 115 -21.37 11.72 -16.64
CA GLU A 115 -21.25 12.64 -17.76
C GLU A 115 -20.01 13.50 -17.52
N ALA A 116 -19.18 13.63 -18.55
CA ALA A 116 -17.94 14.37 -18.49
C ALA A 116 -17.70 15.13 -19.79
N LYS A 117 -16.85 16.15 -19.70
CA LYS A 117 -16.41 16.96 -20.84
C LYS A 117 -14.91 16.97 -20.92
N ALA A 118 -14.39 17.05 -22.14
CA ALA A 118 -12.99 17.34 -22.40
C ALA A 118 -12.84 18.36 -23.53
N VAL A 119 -11.74 19.09 -23.50
CA VAL A 119 -11.34 20.05 -24.53
C VAL A 119 -9.87 19.85 -24.88
N ALA A 120 -9.53 20.13 -26.13
CA ALA A 120 -8.17 20.29 -26.60
C ALA A 120 -7.97 21.74 -27.05
N ALA A 121 -6.87 22.35 -26.61
CA ALA A 121 -6.49 23.72 -26.93
C ALA A 121 -5.09 23.75 -27.56
N ASP A 122 -4.85 24.70 -28.45
CA ASP A 122 -3.52 24.97 -29.01
C ASP A 122 -2.60 25.71 -28.02
N ALA A 123 -1.41 26.08 -28.47
CA ALA A 123 -0.41 26.75 -27.64
C ALA A 123 -0.87 28.14 -27.15
N GLU A 124 -1.75 28.79 -27.92
CA GLU A 124 -2.37 30.08 -27.61
C GLU A 124 -3.61 29.94 -26.72
N GLY A 125 -4.05 28.72 -26.42
CA GLY A 125 -5.20 28.41 -25.57
C GLY A 125 -6.55 28.43 -26.30
N ALA A 126 -6.56 28.53 -27.64
CA ALA A 126 -7.80 28.45 -28.39
C ALA A 126 -8.28 27.00 -28.48
N ILE A 127 -9.55 26.75 -28.17
CA ILE A 127 -10.14 25.41 -28.21
C ILE A 127 -10.23 24.94 -29.67
N VAL A 128 -9.53 23.86 -29.99
CA VAL A 128 -9.50 23.25 -31.33
C VAL A 128 -10.46 22.07 -31.47
N ALA A 129 -10.75 21.40 -30.36
CA ALA A 129 -11.72 20.32 -30.29
C ALA A 129 -12.33 20.22 -28.89
N GLU A 130 -13.55 19.70 -28.82
CA GLU A 130 -14.24 19.44 -27.55
C GLU A 130 -15.03 18.13 -27.65
N ALA A 131 -15.22 17.47 -26.53
CA ALA A 131 -16.01 16.27 -26.42
C ALA A 131 -16.93 16.31 -25.20
N THR A 132 -18.09 15.68 -25.36
CA THR A 132 -18.95 15.30 -24.24
C THR A 132 -19.16 13.80 -24.28
N ALA A 133 -19.14 13.15 -23.13
CA ALA A 133 -19.31 11.71 -23.06
C ALA A 133 -20.26 11.30 -21.94
N VAL A 134 -20.93 10.18 -22.19
CA VAL A 134 -21.67 9.41 -21.18
C VAL A 134 -20.94 8.09 -21.02
N LEU A 135 -20.51 7.79 -19.79
CA LEU A 135 -19.79 6.56 -19.48
C LEU A 135 -20.62 5.71 -18.53
N TYR A 136 -20.70 4.41 -18.83
CA TYR A 136 -21.25 3.43 -17.93
C TYR A 136 -20.25 3.13 -16.84
N VAL A 137 -20.68 3.23 -15.59
CA VAL A 137 -19.88 2.80 -14.45
C VAL A 137 -19.87 1.27 -14.44
N VAL A 138 -18.74 0.68 -14.84
CA VAL A 138 -18.51 -0.77 -14.83
C VAL A 138 -18.21 -1.20 -13.39
N ARG A 139 -17.31 -0.47 -12.74
CA ARG A 139 -17.04 -0.57 -11.30
C ARG A 139 -16.76 0.83 -10.77
N ASP A 140 -17.35 1.20 -9.65
CA ASP A 140 -16.92 2.42 -8.95
C ASP A 140 -15.67 2.01 -8.18
N LEU A 141 -14.44 2.43 -8.55
CA LEU A 141 -13.20 2.02 -7.88
C LEU A 141 -13.13 2.49 -6.42
N VAL A 142 -13.86 3.57 -6.06
CA VAL A 142 -14.08 3.95 -4.65
C VAL A 142 -15.05 2.97 -3.96
N LYS A 143 -16.05 2.43 -4.66
CA LYS A 143 -16.91 1.30 -4.20
C LYS A 143 -16.42 -0.10 -4.62
N SER A 144 -15.24 -0.20 -5.22
CA SER A 144 -14.42 -1.41 -5.42
C SER A 144 -13.30 -1.41 -4.38
N GLY A 145 -13.07 -0.26 -3.74
CA GLY A 145 -13.21 -0.11 -2.30
C GLY A 145 -14.62 -0.47 -1.78
N ASN A 146 -15.22 -1.56 -2.27
CA ASN A 146 -16.15 -2.30 -1.46
C ASN A 146 -15.24 -2.94 -0.43
N GLY A 147 -15.05 -2.27 0.70
CA GLY A 147 -14.74 -2.94 1.95
C GLY A 147 -13.48 -3.79 2.02
N PHE A 148 -12.44 -3.57 1.21
CA PHE A 148 -11.12 -4.11 1.56
C PHE A 148 -10.53 -3.27 2.68
N LYS A 149 -10.96 -3.62 3.88
CA LYS A 149 -10.37 -3.24 5.14
C LYS A 149 -9.11 -4.07 5.26
N ALA A 150 -7.98 -3.41 5.42
CA ALA A 150 -6.73 -4.12 5.63
C ALA A 150 -6.38 -4.14 7.11
N VAL A 151 -5.91 -5.28 7.59
CA VAL A 151 -5.21 -5.36 8.87
C VAL A 151 -3.76 -5.72 8.60
N ILE A 152 -2.85 -4.86 9.02
CA ILE A 152 -1.41 -5.09 8.94
C ILE A 152 -0.94 -5.46 10.33
N TRP A 153 -0.34 -6.63 10.45
CA TRP A 153 -0.02 -7.23 11.73
C TRP A 153 1.48 -7.19 11.97
N ASP A 154 1.90 -6.75 13.14
CA ASP A 154 3.15 -7.24 13.68
C ASP A 154 3.01 -8.71 14.10
N MET A 155 4.14 -9.36 14.35
CA MET A 155 4.21 -10.79 14.64
C MET A 155 4.60 -11.06 16.09
N ASP A 156 5.71 -10.48 16.54
CA ASP A 156 6.37 -10.81 17.79
C ASP A 156 5.72 -10.00 18.91
N GLY A 157 5.08 -10.66 19.88
CA GLY A 157 4.34 -9.93 20.91
C GLY A 157 2.91 -9.51 20.50
N VAL A 158 2.52 -9.77 19.25
CA VAL A 158 1.13 -9.60 18.76
C VAL A 158 0.47 -10.94 18.44
N ILE A 159 1.04 -11.70 17.50
CA ILE A 159 0.49 -12.99 17.06
C ILE A 159 1.03 -14.12 17.92
N ALA A 160 2.33 -14.09 18.18
CA ALA A 160 3.05 -15.18 18.81
C ALA A 160 3.84 -14.71 20.04
N ASP A 161 3.81 -15.53 21.10
CA ASP A 161 4.64 -15.31 22.28
C ASP A 161 6.06 -15.82 22.01
N THR A 162 6.91 -14.94 21.49
CA THR A 162 8.25 -15.27 20.99
C THR A 162 9.39 -14.70 21.83
N ALA A 163 9.09 -13.87 22.84
CA ALA A 163 10.10 -13.11 23.59
C ALA A 163 11.12 -14.01 24.29
N SER A 164 10.66 -15.07 24.95
CA SER A 164 11.54 -16.02 25.64
C SER A 164 12.49 -16.77 24.69
N TYR A 165 12.01 -17.15 23.51
CA TYR A 165 12.81 -17.81 22.47
C TYR A 165 13.84 -16.85 21.87
N HIS A 166 13.46 -15.60 21.60
CA HIS A 166 14.39 -14.58 21.15
C HIS A 166 15.46 -14.28 22.19
N TYR A 167 15.09 -14.19 23.48
CA TYR A 167 16.04 -13.97 24.54
C TYR A 167 17.05 -15.12 24.66
N ALA A 168 16.58 -16.37 24.64
CA ALA A 168 17.44 -17.54 24.68
C ALA A 168 18.39 -17.60 23.48
N ALA A 169 17.90 -17.30 22.27
CA ALA A 169 18.70 -17.26 21.06
C ALA A 169 19.78 -16.17 21.09
N TRP A 170 19.42 -14.97 21.53
CA TRP A 170 20.38 -13.87 21.71
C TRP A 170 21.45 -14.22 22.74
N ARG A 171 21.06 -14.73 23.91
CA ARG A 171 22.02 -15.15 24.94
C ARG A 171 23.01 -16.18 24.41
N GLN A 172 22.54 -17.18 23.66
CA GLN A 172 23.42 -18.21 23.12
C GLN A 172 24.36 -17.66 22.03
N ALA A 173 23.86 -16.81 21.13
CA ALA A 173 24.69 -16.19 20.09
C ALA A 173 25.75 -15.24 20.67
N PHE A 174 25.40 -14.43 21.67
CA PHE A 174 26.33 -13.50 22.32
C PHE A 174 27.33 -14.19 23.26
N ALA A 175 26.93 -15.25 23.96
CA ALA A 175 27.83 -16.00 24.86
C ALA A 175 29.04 -16.59 24.12
N LYS A 176 28.87 -17.03 22.86
CA LYS A 176 29.97 -17.51 22.01
C LYS A 176 31.03 -16.46 21.70
N ARG A 177 30.70 -15.18 21.90
CA ARG A 177 31.56 -14.01 21.68
C ARG A 177 31.99 -13.36 23.00
N GLY A 178 31.74 -14.01 24.13
CA GLY A 178 32.06 -13.49 25.46
C GLY A 178 31.22 -12.29 25.88
N ILE A 179 30.07 -12.06 25.21
CA ILE A 179 29.18 -10.93 25.50
C ILE A 179 28.07 -11.43 26.42
N ASP A 180 27.96 -10.81 27.59
CA ASP A 180 26.80 -11.00 28.46
C ASP A 180 25.64 -10.11 28.01
N TYR A 181 24.47 -10.72 27.86
CA TYR A 181 23.27 -10.07 27.36
C TYR A 181 22.12 -10.26 28.37
N PRO A 182 22.06 -9.41 29.40
CA PRO A 182 21.07 -9.51 30.46
C PRO A 182 19.66 -9.19 29.95
N GLU A 183 18.66 -9.74 30.63
CA GLU A 183 17.24 -9.62 30.26
C GLU A 183 16.75 -8.18 30.19
N GLU A 184 17.28 -7.28 31.03
CA GLU A 184 16.96 -5.86 30.97
C GLU A 184 17.35 -5.23 29.62
N LYS A 185 18.54 -5.56 29.09
CA LYS A 185 18.97 -5.08 27.77
C LYS A 185 18.09 -5.67 26.67
N PHE A 186 17.74 -6.94 26.79
CA PHE A 186 16.82 -7.60 25.84
C PHE A 186 15.46 -6.89 25.81
N ARG A 187 14.84 -6.63 26.97
CA ARG A 187 13.54 -5.95 27.06
C ARG A 187 13.54 -4.56 26.40
N LEU A 188 14.66 -3.84 26.44
CA LEU A 188 14.79 -2.52 25.80
C LEU A 188 14.97 -2.57 24.28
N SER A 189 15.33 -3.71 23.72
CA SER A 189 15.60 -3.86 22.29
C SER A 189 14.74 -4.92 21.60
N PHE A 190 13.83 -5.56 22.32
CA PHE A 190 12.88 -6.51 21.74
C PHE A 190 12.03 -5.82 20.66
N GLY A 191 11.77 -6.52 19.55
CA GLY A 191 11.11 -5.96 18.36
C GLY A 191 11.99 -5.13 17.41
N GLN A 192 13.24 -4.81 17.79
CA GLN A 192 14.18 -4.10 16.92
C GLN A 192 14.87 -5.04 15.92
N ARG A 193 15.40 -4.47 14.83
CA ARG A 193 16.20 -5.20 13.84
C ARG A 193 17.50 -5.72 14.45
N ASN A 194 17.92 -6.92 14.02
CA ASN A 194 19.12 -7.58 14.53
C ASN A 194 20.40 -6.75 14.36
N ASP A 195 20.56 -6.06 13.23
CA ASP A 195 21.73 -5.22 12.96
C ASP A 195 21.90 -4.10 14.00
N ILE A 196 20.79 -3.48 14.42
CA ILE A 196 20.77 -2.48 15.48
C ILE A 196 21.13 -3.10 16.84
N ILE A 197 20.56 -4.26 17.17
CA ILE A 197 20.83 -4.97 18.44
C ILE A 197 22.31 -5.37 18.52
N ILE A 198 22.85 -5.97 17.47
CA ILE A 198 24.24 -6.43 17.42
C ILE A 198 25.21 -5.25 17.50
N SER A 199 24.97 -4.20 16.71
CA SER A 199 25.83 -3.01 16.72
C SER A 199 25.87 -2.37 18.11
N ARG A 200 24.73 -2.32 18.81
CA ARG A 200 24.65 -1.77 20.17
C ARG A 200 25.33 -2.65 21.22
N ALA A 201 25.26 -3.97 21.06
CA ALA A 201 25.84 -4.93 22.00
C ALA A 201 27.37 -5.03 21.86
N MET A 202 27.89 -4.97 20.63
CA MET A 202 29.32 -5.14 20.33
C MET A 202 30.11 -3.83 20.33
N GLY A 203 29.43 -2.69 20.17
CA GLY A 203 30.08 -1.38 20.11
C GLY A 203 30.50 -0.97 18.69
N PRO A 204 31.11 0.22 18.55
CA PRO A 204 31.50 0.77 17.25
C PRO A 204 32.57 -0.07 16.57
N GLY A 205 32.49 -0.21 15.24
CA GLY A 205 33.51 -0.88 14.43
C GLY A 205 33.28 -2.36 14.15
N VAL A 206 32.14 -2.94 14.57
CA VAL A 206 31.73 -4.28 14.14
C VAL A 206 31.55 -4.31 12.62
N SER A 207 32.11 -5.33 11.95
CA SER A 207 32.00 -5.45 10.49
C SER A 207 30.59 -5.89 10.08
N PRO A 208 30.10 -5.46 8.89
CA PRO A 208 28.83 -5.96 8.35
C PRO A 208 28.79 -7.49 8.21
N GLN A 209 29.94 -8.11 7.92
CA GLN A 209 30.07 -9.57 7.82
C GLN A 209 29.80 -10.23 9.18
N LEU A 210 30.41 -9.72 10.25
CA LEU A 210 30.20 -10.27 11.59
C LEU A 210 28.78 -10.04 12.10
N ILE A 211 28.15 -8.90 11.75
CA ILE A 211 26.71 -8.68 12.02
C ILE A 211 25.86 -9.75 11.33
N ALA A 212 26.12 -10.02 10.05
CA ALA A 212 25.38 -11.03 9.30
C ALA A 212 25.57 -12.43 9.92
N GLU A 213 26.79 -12.81 10.26
CA GLU A 213 27.11 -14.09 10.91
C GLU A 213 26.37 -14.28 12.24
N ILE A 214 26.39 -13.26 13.11
CA ILE A 214 25.67 -13.30 14.40
C ILE A 214 24.17 -13.38 14.18
N SER A 215 23.65 -12.58 13.25
CA SER A 215 22.24 -12.57 12.93
C SER A 215 21.80 -13.95 12.44
N ASP A 216 22.48 -14.53 11.46
CA ASP A 216 22.09 -15.83 10.90
C ASP A 216 22.16 -16.96 11.94
N GLU A 217 23.21 -16.96 12.78
CA GLU A 217 23.37 -17.91 13.88
C GLU A 217 22.24 -17.79 14.92
N LYS A 218 21.95 -16.56 15.36
CA LYS A 218 20.83 -16.29 16.29
C LYS A 218 19.52 -16.79 15.71
N GLU A 219 19.28 -16.56 14.42
CA GLU A 219 18.01 -16.93 13.81
C GLU A 219 17.89 -18.44 13.58
N GLU A 220 18.99 -19.15 13.34
CA GLU A 220 18.99 -20.62 13.31
C GLU A 220 18.66 -21.23 14.69
N ILE A 221 19.22 -20.65 15.75
CA ILE A 221 18.90 -21.04 17.13
C ILE A 221 17.42 -20.80 17.42
N TYR A 222 16.92 -19.60 17.09
CA TYR A 222 15.52 -19.25 17.27
C TYR A 222 14.59 -20.22 16.54
N ARG A 223 14.79 -20.44 15.23
CA ARG A 223 13.93 -21.32 14.42
C ARG A 223 13.85 -22.74 14.99
N ARG A 224 14.97 -23.29 15.47
CA ARG A 224 14.98 -24.61 16.11
C ARG A 224 14.22 -24.63 17.43
N SER A 225 14.32 -23.56 18.22
CA SER A 225 13.72 -23.49 19.55
C SER A 225 12.19 -23.41 19.54
N ILE A 226 11.58 -22.84 18.49
CA ILE A 226 10.13 -22.63 18.44
C ILE A 226 9.35 -23.85 17.92
N VAL A 227 10.00 -24.76 17.18
CA VAL A 227 9.32 -25.94 16.61
C VAL A 227 8.78 -26.83 17.73
N GLY A 228 7.47 -27.08 17.71
CA GLY A 228 6.76 -27.89 18.71
C GLY A 228 6.47 -27.19 20.05
N HIS A 229 6.91 -25.94 20.23
CA HIS A 229 6.80 -25.21 21.51
C HIS A 229 6.08 -23.86 21.38
N LEU A 230 6.04 -23.29 20.17
CA LEU A 230 5.42 -22.00 19.89
C LEU A 230 3.95 -21.95 20.33
N LYS A 231 3.57 -20.86 21.00
CA LYS A 231 2.18 -20.59 21.37
C LYS A 231 1.73 -19.26 20.78
N PRO A 232 0.48 -19.18 20.27
CA PRO A 232 -0.10 -17.90 19.93
C PRO A 232 -0.43 -17.11 21.20
N LEU A 233 -0.50 -15.79 21.06
CA LEU A 233 -1.03 -14.92 22.11
C LEU A 233 -2.57 -15.00 22.16
N PRO A 234 -3.19 -14.74 23.34
CA PRO A 234 -4.63 -14.86 23.52
C PRO A 234 -5.43 -14.05 22.49
N GLY A 235 -6.38 -14.72 21.81
CA GLY A 235 -7.28 -14.12 20.81
C GLY A 235 -6.67 -13.87 19.43
N ALA A 236 -5.35 -14.03 19.24
CA ALA A 236 -4.70 -13.70 17.99
C ALA A 236 -5.18 -14.57 16.82
N ILE A 237 -5.23 -15.90 17.00
CA ILE A 237 -5.61 -16.84 15.93
C ILE A 237 -7.09 -16.71 15.58
N GLU A 238 -7.93 -16.57 16.61
CA GLU A 238 -9.37 -16.36 16.48
C GLU A 238 -9.66 -15.09 15.70
N LEU A 239 -8.98 -13.98 16.04
CA LEU A 239 -9.15 -12.71 15.35
C LEU A 239 -8.65 -12.77 13.90
N VAL A 240 -7.47 -13.33 13.64
CA VAL A 240 -6.95 -13.53 12.27
C VAL A 240 -7.94 -14.31 11.41
N ARG A 241 -8.45 -15.45 11.90
CA ARG A 241 -9.41 -16.28 11.16
C ARG A 241 -10.75 -15.59 10.96
N SER A 242 -11.26 -14.90 11.99
CA SER A 242 -12.50 -14.12 11.91
C SER A 242 -12.41 -13.04 10.83
N LEU A 243 -11.32 -12.27 10.82
CA LEU A 243 -11.10 -11.22 9.83
C LEU A 243 -10.92 -11.78 8.42
N HIS A 244 -10.16 -12.87 8.27
CA HIS A 244 -10.03 -13.56 6.99
C HIS A 244 -11.39 -14.00 6.44
N SER A 245 -12.24 -14.62 7.27
CA SER A 245 -13.57 -15.09 6.88
C SER A 245 -14.51 -13.96 6.46
N ARG A 246 -14.27 -12.74 6.96
CA ARG A 246 -15.02 -11.52 6.66
C ARG A 246 -14.44 -10.73 5.47
N GLY A 247 -13.41 -11.26 4.81
CA GLY A 247 -12.82 -10.68 3.61
C GLY A 247 -11.83 -9.53 3.87
N PHE A 248 -11.32 -9.40 5.09
CA PHE A 248 -10.22 -8.46 5.35
C PHE A 248 -8.97 -8.92 4.60
N ARG A 249 -8.27 -7.96 3.97
CA ARG A 249 -6.93 -8.20 3.45
C ARG A 249 -5.94 -8.12 4.59
N MET A 250 -4.98 -9.03 4.64
CA MET A 250 -4.04 -9.09 5.75
C MET A 250 -2.60 -9.25 5.28
N ALA A 251 -1.73 -8.50 5.93
CA ALA A 251 -0.30 -8.58 5.74
C ALA A 251 0.43 -8.69 7.07
N ILE A 252 1.59 -9.32 7.06
CA ILE A 252 2.58 -9.20 8.14
C ILE A 252 3.55 -8.07 7.81
N ALA A 253 3.88 -7.24 8.79
CA ALA A 253 4.93 -6.22 8.75
C ALA A 253 5.80 -6.33 10.00
N SER A 254 6.90 -7.07 9.90
CA SER A 254 7.75 -7.45 11.04
C SER A 254 9.23 -7.10 10.82
N SER A 255 9.93 -6.82 11.92
CA SER A 255 11.41 -6.66 11.95
C SER A 255 12.16 -7.99 11.79
N ALA A 256 11.47 -9.14 11.78
CA ALA A 256 12.08 -10.45 11.64
C ALA A 256 12.45 -10.76 10.17
N PRO A 257 13.41 -11.67 9.93
CA PRO A 257 13.64 -12.24 8.61
C PRO A 257 12.41 -13.00 8.09
N LYS A 258 12.22 -13.00 6.77
CA LYS A 258 11.07 -13.64 6.12
C LYS A 258 10.94 -15.12 6.47
N GLU A 259 12.06 -15.83 6.61
CA GLU A 259 12.10 -17.26 6.95
C GLU A 259 11.51 -17.54 8.33
N ASN A 260 11.71 -16.64 9.29
CA ASN A 260 11.11 -16.75 10.62
C ASN A 260 9.61 -16.48 10.57
N ILE A 261 9.21 -15.44 9.84
CA ILE A 261 7.79 -15.09 9.68
C ILE A 261 7.03 -16.26 9.06
N GLU A 262 7.54 -16.79 7.95
CA GLU A 262 6.95 -17.95 7.27
C GLU A 262 6.86 -19.14 8.24
N LEU A 263 7.92 -19.47 8.98
CA LEU A 263 7.91 -20.57 9.94
C LEU A 263 6.83 -20.41 11.02
N VAL A 264 6.74 -19.23 11.65
CA VAL A 264 5.74 -18.93 12.68
C VAL A 264 4.32 -19.09 12.12
N LEU A 265 4.03 -18.52 10.97
CA LEU A 265 2.70 -18.60 10.35
C LEU A 265 2.29 -20.04 9.98
N HIS A 266 3.24 -20.86 9.52
CA HIS A 266 2.98 -22.27 9.22
C HIS A 266 2.75 -23.09 10.49
N LEU A 267 3.58 -22.91 11.53
CA LEU A 267 3.40 -23.60 12.81
C LEU A 267 2.06 -23.27 13.47
N LEU A 268 1.58 -22.04 13.30
CA LEU A 268 0.27 -21.59 13.82
C LEU A 268 -0.91 -21.88 12.89
N GLY A 269 -0.67 -22.40 11.67
CA GLY A 269 -1.74 -22.77 10.73
C GLY A 269 -2.59 -21.58 10.29
N ILE A 270 -1.96 -20.42 10.07
CA ILE A 270 -2.63 -19.17 9.63
C ILE A 270 -1.96 -18.54 8.41
N ARG A 271 -0.97 -19.20 7.80
CA ARG A 271 -0.23 -18.67 6.65
C ARG A 271 -1.14 -18.23 5.49
N ASP A 272 -2.15 -19.04 5.18
CA ASP A 272 -3.06 -18.79 4.06
C ASP A 272 -3.98 -17.58 4.28
N CYS A 273 -4.04 -17.07 5.51
CA CYS A 273 -4.83 -15.89 5.82
C CYS A 273 -4.17 -14.58 5.33
N PHE A 274 -2.86 -14.60 5.03
CA PHE A 274 -2.07 -13.41 4.69
C PHE A 274 -1.69 -13.36 3.21
N GLN A 275 -2.04 -12.26 2.55
CA GLN A 275 -1.73 -12.04 1.13
C GLN A 275 -0.33 -11.43 0.92
N ALA A 276 0.23 -10.80 1.94
CA ALA A 276 1.57 -10.20 1.87
C ALA A 276 2.36 -10.40 3.17
N ILE A 277 3.68 -10.55 3.03
CA ILE A 277 4.63 -10.58 4.15
C ILE A 277 5.74 -9.59 3.81
N ILE A 278 5.97 -8.66 4.74
CA ILE A 278 7.01 -7.64 4.67
C ILE A 278 7.93 -7.88 5.87
N SER A 279 9.20 -8.14 5.57
CA SER A 279 10.26 -8.40 6.52
C SER A 279 11.19 -7.19 6.65
N ALA A 280 12.10 -7.21 7.63
CA ALA A 280 13.14 -6.18 7.76
C ALA A 280 14.05 -6.03 6.54
N ARG A 281 14.12 -7.03 5.66
CA ARG A 281 14.94 -6.99 4.43
C ARG A 281 14.21 -6.34 3.26
N ASP A 282 12.89 -6.19 3.34
CA ASP A 282 12.07 -5.58 2.29
C ASP A 282 12.14 -4.04 2.33
N VAL A 283 12.65 -3.45 3.42
CA VAL A 283 12.71 -2.00 3.64
C VAL A 283 14.10 -1.55 4.14
N PRO A 284 14.62 -0.42 3.65
CA PRO A 284 15.90 0.13 4.10
C PRO A 284 15.86 0.57 5.56
N LEU A 285 14.75 1.16 6.01
CA LEU A 285 14.56 1.68 7.37
C LEU A 285 13.56 0.83 8.16
N GLY A 286 13.84 0.63 9.45
CA GLY A 286 12.92 -0.04 10.37
C GLY A 286 11.98 0.94 11.07
N LYS A 287 10.96 0.39 11.76
CA LYS A 287 10.07 1.15 12.66
C LYS A 287 10.91 2.04 13.61
N PRO A 288 10.60 3.34 13.81
CA PRO A 288 9.31 4.00 13.55
C PRO A 288 9.13 4.58 12.14
N ASP A 289 10.02 4.30 11.20
CA ASP A 289 9.77 4.67 9.80
C ASP A 289 8.51 3.92 9.27
N PRO A 290 7.57 4.60 8.58
CA PRO A 290 6.32 4.00 8.13
C PRO A 290 6.46 3.06 6.93
N GLU A 291 7.63 3.00 6.28
CA GLU A 291 7.82 2.31 5.00
C GLU A 291 7.36 0.85 5.02
N VAL A 292 7.61 0.12 6.11
CA VAL A 292 7.18 -1.29 6.26
C VAL A 292 5.66 -1.44 6.14
N TYR A 293 4.89 -0.50 6.66
CA TYR A 293 3.44 -0.50 6.58
C TYR A 293 2.96 -0.01 5.23
N LEU A 294 3.60 1.04 4.68
CA LEU A 294 3.25 1.57 3.35
C LEU A 294 3.45 0.53 2.25
N VAL A 295 4.55 -0.22 2.28
CA VAL A 295 4.80 -1.35 1.39
C VAL A 295 3.75 -2.45 1.59
N ALA A 296 3.34 -2.72 2.84
CA ALA A 296 2.28 -3.67 3.11
C ALA A 296 0.94 -3.24 2.51
N ALA A 297 0.52 -2.00 2.73
CA ALA A 297 -0.69 -1.42 2.15
C ALA A 297 -0.66 -1.47 0.61
N GLN A 298 0.48 -1.13 0.00
CA GLN A 298 0.70 -1.22 -1.44
C GLN A 298 0.56 -2.66 -1.96
N ARG A 299 1.22 -3.65 -1.33
CA ARG A 299 1.12 -5.07 -1.73
C ARG A 299 -0.30 -5.63 -1.55
N LEU A 300 -1.03 -5.12 -0.56
CA LEU A 300 -2.45 -5.44 -0.38
C LEU A 300 -3.36 -4.71 -1.35
N GLY A 301 -2.88 -3.69 -2.08
CA GLY A 301 -3.71 -2.84 -2.92
C GLY A 301 -4.79 -2.10 -2.14
N VAL A 302 -4.48 -1.65 -0.91
CA VAL A 302 -5.38 -0.90 -0.01
C VAL A 302 -4.71 0.42 0.37
N ALA A 303 -5.45 1.53 0.33
CA ALA A 303 -4.92 2.84 0.70
C ALA A 303 -4.62 2.89 2.22
N PRO A 304 -3.55 3.59 2.68
CA PRO A 304 -3.16 3.62 4.09
C PRO A 304 -4.29 4.00 5.07
N GLN A 305 -5.14 4.96 4.70
CA GLN A 305 -6.31 5.39 5.48
C GLN A 305 -7.40 4.31 5.67
N HIS A 306 -7.28 3.18 4.97
CA HIS A 306 -8.16 2.00 5.07
C HIS A 306 -7.45 0.79 5.70
N CYS A 307 -6.27 1.02 6.29
CA CYS A 307 -5.50 0.04 7.03
C CYS A 307 -5.59 0.30 8.54
N VAL A 308 -5.70 -0.79 9.31
CA VAL A 308 -5.46 -0.79 10.74
C VAL A 308 -4.21 -1.61 11.01
N VAL A 309 -3.26 -1.05 11.75
CA VAL A 309 -2.06 -1.76 12.21
C VAL A 309 -2.33 -2.35 13.59
N ILE A 310 -2.00 -3.63 13.81
CA ILE A 310 -2.02 -4.24 15.15
C ILE A 310 -0.58 -4.46 15.61
N GLU A 311 -0.24 -3.90 16.77
CA GLU A 311 1.13 -3.71 17.23
C GLU A 311 1.23 -3.79 18.76
N ASP A 312 2.42 -4.00 19.33
CA ASP A 312 2.66 -3.98 20.78
C ASP A 312 3.82 -3.05 21.20
N ALA A 313 4.54 -2.47 20.24
CA ALA A 313 5.68 -1.58 20.45
C ALA A 313 5.41 -0.11 20.09
N VAL A 314 6.03 0.79 20.85
CA VAL A 314 5.95 2.26 20.65
C VAL A 314 6.35 2.65 19.24
N ALA A 315 7.49 2.12 18.75
CA ALA A 315 8.00 2.42 17.42
C ALA A 315 7.03 1.97 16.31
N GLY A 316 6.33 0.85 16.50
CA GLY A 316 5.36 0.39 15.52
C GLY A 316 4.09 1.23 15.48
N VAL A 317 3.61 1.71 16.64
CA VAL A 317 2.49 2.67 16.73
C VAL A 317 2.86 4.01 16.08
N GLU A 318 4.07 4.51 16.33
CA GLU A 318 4.59 5.72 15.69
C GLU A 318 4.66 5.57 14.17
N GLY A 319 5.16 4.42 13.68
CA GLY A 319 5.22 4.13 12.25
C GLY A 319 3.84 4.02 11.60
N ALA A 320 2.86 3.42 12.27
CA ALA A 320 1.48 3.35 11.76
C ALA A 320 0.89 4.76 11.58
N ARG A 321 1.07 5.61 12.59
CA ARG A 321 0.62 7.01 12.57
C ARG A 321 1.34 7.84 11.49
N ALA A 322 2.66 7.70 11.37
CA ALA A 322 3.45 8.38 10.34
C ALA A 322 3.02 7.96 8.92
N GLY A 323 2.56 6.72 8.75
CA GLY A 323 2.01 6.20 7.50
C GLY A 323 0.56 6.58 7.22
N GLY A 324 -0.09 7.37 8.09
CA GLY A 324 -1.50 7.76 7.92
C GLY A 324 -2.50 6.64 8.17
N MET A 325 -2.11 5.61 8.92
CA MET A 325 -2.95 4.45 9.25
C MET A 325 -3.54 4.57 10.65
N ARG A 326 -4.62 3.81 10.91
CA ARG A 326 -5.13 3.61 12.27
C ARG A 326 -4.35 2.50 12.96
N SER A 327 -4.37 2.45 14.28
CA SER A 327 -3.65 1.43 15.05
C SER A 327 -4.41 0.92 16.27
N ILE A 328 -4.27 -0.38 16.53
CA ILE A 328 -4.65 -1.05 17.77
C ILE A 328 -3.35 -1.52 18.42
N ALA A 329 -3.10 -1.10 19.65
CA ALA A 329 -1.96 -1.54 20.43
C ALA A 329 -2.37 -2.54 21.50
N VAL A 330 -1.65 -3.66 21.61
CA VAL A 330 -1.85 -4.66 22.67
C VAL A 330 -0.73 -4.56 23.71
N THR A 331 -1.06 -4.59 25.00
CA THR A 331 -0.08 -4.34 26.09
C THR A 331 0.78 -5.55 26.47
N ASN A 332 1.18 -6.37 25.50
CA ASN A 332 1.96 -7.59 25.75
C ASN A 332 3.42 -7.29 26.08
N THR A 333 4.04 -6.33 25.38
CA THR A 333 5.44 -5.93 25.62
C THR A 333 5.57 -4.63 26.42
N HIS A 334 4.70 -3.66 26.17
CA HIS A 334 4.77 -2.33 26.78
C HIS A 334 3.51 -1.99 27.59
N PRO A 335 3.66 -1.24 28.69
CA PRO A 335 2.52 -0.79 29.47
C PRO A 335 1.69 0.21 28.67
N ARG A 336 0.38 0.25 28.95
CA ARG A 336 -0.63 1.06 28.26
C ARG A 336 -0.22 2.51 28.05
N GLU A 337 0.43 3.14 29.04
CA GLU A 337 0.81 4.55 28.99
C GLU A 337 1.82 4.83 27.88
N LYS A 338 2.68 3.86 27.53
CA LYS A 338 3.65 4.01 26.44
C LYS A 338 3.03 3.85 25.06
N LEU A 339 1.85 3.23 24.96
CA LEU A 339 1.14 2.95 23.72
C LEU A 339 0.00 3.94 23.44
N ALA A 340 -0.08 5.02 24.21
CA ALA A 340 -1.16 6.01 24.16
C ALA A 340 -1.30 6.77 22.83
N LEU A 341 -0.33 6.64 21.91
CA LEU A 341 -0.43 7.19 20.56
C LEU A 341 -1.33 6.35 19.63
N ALA A 342 -1.68 5.12 20.01
CA ALA A 342 -2.56 4.27 19.24
C ALA A 342 -4.03 4.72 19.33
N ASP A 343 -4.82 4.43 18.30
CA ASP A 343 -6.24 4.80 18.28
C ASP A 343 -7.07 3.94 19.25
N LEU A 344 -6.64 2.71 19.52
CA LEU A 344 -7.21 1.82 20.52
C LEU A 344 -6.08 1.08 21.24
N VAL A 345 -6.15 0.99 22.57
CA VAL A 345 -5.19 0.20 23.37
C VAL A 345 -5.97 -0.87 24.16
N VAL A 346 -5.58 -2.14 24.02
CA VAL A 346 -6.23 -3.29 24.67
C VAL A 346 -5.21 -4.13 25.44
N ASP A 347 -5.69 -4.86 26.45
CA ASP A 347 -4.82 -5.73 27.24
C ASP A 347 -4.75 -7.16 26.68
N SER A 348 -5.69 -7.54 25.80
CA SER A 348 -5.76 -8.83 25.10
C SER A 348 -6.48 -8.66 23.76
N LEU A 349 -6.11 -9.44 22.74
CA LEU A 349 -6.84 -9.46 21.46
C LEU A 349 -8.18 -10.21 21.56
N GLU A 350 -8.45 -10.91 22.67
CA GLU A 350 -9.77 -11.52 22.94
C GLU A 350 -10.89 -10.49 23.04
N THR A 351 -10.55 -9.23 23.35
CA THR A 351 -11.52 -8.13 23.44
C THR A 351 -11.66 -7.33 22.16
N VAL A 352 -11.04 -7.77 21.06
CA VAL A 352 -11.05 -7.08 19.77
C VAL A 352 -11.80 -7.92 18.76
N ASP A 353 -12.71 -7.28 18.02
CA ASP A 353 -13.42 -7.92 16.93
C ASP A 353 -13.37 -7.12 15.61
N ALA A 354 -14.03 -7.65 14.58
CA ALA A 354 -14.12 -6.96 13.30
C ALA A 354 -14.84 -5.61 13.40
N ALA A 355 -15.81 -5.45 14.30
CA ALA A 355 -16.56 -4.21 14.46
C ALA A 355 -15.70 -3.09 15.06
N ASP A 356 -14.74 -3.41 15.93
CA ASP A 356 -13.77 -2.43 16.42
C ASP A 356 -12.89 -1.89 15.28
N ILE A 357 -12.38 -2.78 14.42
CA ILE A 357 -11.57 -2.41 13.26
C ILE A 357 -12.40 -1.57 12.28
N GLU A 358 -13.66 -1.96 12.05
CA GLU A 358 -14.60 -1.20 11.22
C GLU A 358 -14.87 0.20 11.75
N ARG A 359 -15.03 0.34 13.08
CA ARG A 359 -15.24 1.62 13.75
C ARG A 359 -14.04 2.54 13.57
N LEU A 360 -12.81 2.03 13.73
CA LEU A 360 -11.58 2.80 13.51
C LEU A 360 -11.47 3.32 12.06
N LEU A 361 -11.94 2.52 11.10
CA LEU A 361 -11.98 2.90 9.69
C LEU A 361 -13.17 3.80 9.32
N GLY A 362 -14.04 4.17 10.29
CA GLY A 362 -15.23 4.99 10.04
C GLY A 362 -16.30 4.28 9.21
N LEU A 363 -16.32 2.95 9.23
CA LEU A 363 -17.26 2.12 8.48
C LEU A 363 -18.46 1.77 9.36
N ARG A 364 -19.64 1.65 8.73
CA ARG A 364 -20.83 1.14 9.44
C ARG A 364 -20.63 -0.36 9.69
N PRO A 365 -20.93 -0.86 10.91
CA PRO A 365 -20.92 -2.29 11.18
C PRO A 365 -21.81 -3.04 10.18
N ALA A 366 -21.31 -4.15 9.65
CA ALA A 366 -22.03 -4.98 8.68
C ALA A 366 -23.21 -5.72 9.32
#